data_AF-A0A917AV60-F1
#
_entry.id   AF-A0A917AV60-F1
#
_cell.length_a   1.000
_cell.length_b   1.000
_cell.length_c   1.000
_cell.angle_alpha   90.00
_cell.angle_beta   90.00
_cell.angle_gamma   90.00
#
_symmetry.space_group_name_H-M   'P 1'
#
loop_
_entity.id
_entity.type
_entity.pdbx_description
1 polymer ?
#
loop_
_entity_poly.entity_id
_entity_poly.type
_entity_poly.pdbx_seq_one_letter_code
_entity_poly.pdbx_strand_id
1 'polypeptide(L)'
;MEDKSFDKIQHSELQADIHHIFPKKWCAEHDVDREHQESIVNKSTISARTNRSIGGQPPSSYLAKIERTAQITSEHLDQRLASHLISGAHLRRDDFEAFFEDRRERLCAMIGEAMGKEVHRDIQLRNALEDSSKFADEAPEDRGVAETVEASV
;
A
#
# COMPACT_ATOMS: atom_id res chain seq x y z
N MET A 1 -11.22 5.17 16.67
CA MET A 1 -9.83 4.99 16.18
C MET A 1 -9.15 6.34 16.36
N GLU A 2 -7.93 6.40 16.91
CA GLU A 2 -7.28 7.69 17.19
C GLU A 2 -6.50 8.16 15.97
N ASP A 3 -6.68 9.42 15.58
CA ASP A 3 -5.95 10.08 14.49
C ASP A 3 -4.67 10.71 15.05
N LYS A 4 -3.51 10.09 14.78
CA LYS A 4 -2.20 10.52 15.28
C LYS A 4 -1.21 10.76 14.14
N SER A 5 -0.27 11.69 14.33
CA SER A 5 0.77 12.02 13.36
C SER A 5 1.89 10.98 13.34
N PHE A 6 2.18 10.40 12.17
CA PHE A 6 3.18 9.34 12.02
C PHE A 6 4.62 9.86 12.25
N ASP A 7 5.25 9.45 13.34
CA ASP A 7 6.68 9.70 13.64
C ASP A 7 7.42 8.38 13.96
N LYS A 8 8.75 8.41 14.15
CA LYS A 8 9.56 7.22 14.44
C LYS A 8 9.16 6.47 15.73
N ILE A 9 8.66 7.18 16.73
CA ILE A 9 8.21 6.60 18.00
C ILE A 9 6.85 5.92 17.77
N GLN A 10 5.95 6.60 17.06
CA GLN A 10 4.64 6.06 16.71
C GLN A 10 4.71 4.89 15.73
N HIS A 11 5.71 4.81 14.85
CA HIS A 11 5.90 3.66 13.96
C HIS A 11 6.01 2.34 14.75
N SER A 12 6.81 2.34 15.82
CA SER A 12 6.98 1.19 16.73
C SER A 12 5.67 0.85 17.45
N GLU A 13 4.96 1.85 17.95
CA GLU A 13 3.72 1.67 18.71
C GLU A 13 2.53 1.22 17.84
N LEU A 14 2.50 1.68 16.58
CA LEU A 14 1.44 1.35 15.61
C LEU A 14 1.63 -0.03 14.97
N GLN A 15 2.77 -0.69 15.21
CA GLN A 15 3.17 -1.94 14.55
C GLN A 15 2.93 -1.83 13.04
N ALA A 16 3.41 -0.75 12.45
CA ALA A 16 3.21 -0.48 11.04
C ALA A 16 4.08 -1.40 10.19
N ASP A 17 3.51 -1.90 9.10
CA ASP A 17 4.19 -2.79 8.15
C ASP A 17 3.79 -2.43 6.71
N ILE A 18 4.54 -2.93 5.73
CA ILE A 18 4.31 -2.67 4.31
C ILE A 18 3.20 -3.59 3.81
N HIS A 19 2.10 -2.98 3.36
CA HIS A 19 0.95 -3.72 2.87
C HIS A 19 0.41 -3.13 1.57
N HIS A 20 -0.30 -3.98 0.81
CA HIS A 20 -0.92 -3.59 -0.44
C HIS A 20 -2.10 -2.65 -0.21
N ILE A 21 -2.20 -1.60 -1.03
CA ILE A 21 -3.33 -0.67 -1.03
C ILE A 21 -4.54 -1.34 -1.70
N PHE A 22 -4.34 -1.95 -2.87
CA PHE A 22 -5.27 -2.91 -3.43
C PHE A 22 -4.86 -4.32 -2.97
N PRO A 23 -5.65 -5.00 -2.14
CA PRO A 23 -5.24 -6.27 -1.52
C PRO A 23 -5.00 -7.37 -2.56
N LYS A 24 -4.09 -8.31 -2.25
CA LYS A 24 -3.74 -9.42 -3.15
C LYS A 24 -4.96 -10.19 -3.67
N LYS A 25 -5.94 -10.45 -2.79
CA LYS A 25 -7.19 -11.13 -3.16
C LYS A 25 -7.96 -10.34 -4.21
N TRP A 26 -8.11 -9.02 -4.01
CA TRP A 26 -8.80 -8.16 -4.96
C TRP A 26 -8.08 -8.15 -6.32
N CYS A 27 -6.75 -7.99 -6.31
CA CYS A 27 -5.93 -8.03 -7.54
C CYS A 27 -6.11 -9.34 -8.33
N ALA A 28 -6.12 -10.48 -7.64
CA ALA A 28 -6.31 -11.80 -8.27
C ALA A 28 -7.72 -11.96 -8.88
N GLU A 29 -8.74 -11.32 -8.31
CA GLU A 29 -10.11 -11.33 -8.83
C GLU A 29 -10.32 -10.37 -10.02
N HIS A 30 -9.37 -9.45 -10.26
CA HIS A 30 -9.45 -8.40 -11.29
C HIS A 30 -8.32 -8.49 -12.32
N ASP A 31 -7.69 -9.67 -12.46
CA ASP A 31 -6.64 -9.96 -13.44
C ASP A 31 -5.44 -8.98 -13.42
N VAL A 32 -5.13 -8.41 -12.26
CA VAL A 32 -3.92 -7.60 -12.07
C VAL A 32 -2.71 -8.53 -12.02
N ASP A 33 -1.75 -8.34 -12.92
CA ASP A 33 -0.55 -9.16 -12.96
C ASP A 33 0.35 -8.95 -11.74
N ARG A 34 1.28 -9.88 -11.55
CA ARG A 34 2.14 -9.93 -10.37
C ARG A 34 3.07 -8.73 -10.26
N GLU A 35 3.53 -8.16 -11.38
CA GLU A 35 4.45 -7.01 -11.36
C GLU A 35 3.73 -5.79 -10.81
N HIS A 36 2.51 -5.52 -11.28
CA HIS A 36 1.70 -4.42 -10.77
C HIS A 36 1.18 -4.68 -9.36
N GLN A 37 0.79 -5.92 -9.06
CA GLN A 37 0.33 -6.33 -7.74
C GLN A 37 1.42 -6.10 -6.69
N GLU A 38 2.66 -6.56 -6.91
CA GLU A 38 3.75 -6.51 -5.93
C GLU A 38 4.57 -5.21 -5.97
N SER A 39 4.30 -4.33 -6.94
CA SER A 39 4.98 -3.05 -7.09
C SER A 39 4.89 -2.17 -5.84
N ILE A 40 5.95 -1.39 -5.59
CA ILE A 40 5.97 -0.34 -4.57
C ILE A 40 4.85 0.69 -4.78
N VAL A 41 4.40 0.87 -6.03
CA VAL A 41 3.26 1.74 -6.38
C VAL A 41 1.96 1.24 -5.74
N ASN A 42 1.80 -0.07 -5.52
CA ASN A 42 0.65 -0.65 -4.83
C ASN A 42 0.92 -0.91 -3.33
N LYS A 43 2.06 -0.48 -2.76
CA LYS A 43 2.40 -0.71 -1.35
C LYS A 43 2.46 0.59 -0.55
N SER A 44 2.08 0.54 0.72
CA SER A 44 2.25 1.64 1.68
C SER A 44 2.45 1.10 3.09
N THR A 45 3.06 1.90 3.97
CA THR A 45 3.10 1.59 5.39
C THR A 45 1.71 1.74 5.99
N ILE A 46 1.15 0.67 6.52
CA ILE A 46 -0.19 0.64 7.11
C ILE A 46 -0.06 0.10 8.54
N SER A 47 -0.67 0.79 9.51
CA SER A 47 -0.67 0.32 10.91
C SER A 47 -1.33 -1.06 11.02
N ALA A 48 -0.88 -1.91 11.94
CA ALA A 48 -1.51 -3.23 12.17
C ALA A 48 -3.02 -3.12 12.44
N ARG A 49 -3.46 -2.07 13.14
CA ARG A 49 -4.88 -1.81 13.43
C ARG A 49 -5.68 -1.51 12.16
N THR A 50 -5.13 -0.68 11.27
CA THR A 50 -5.76 -0.37 9.97
C THR A 50 -5.74 -1.59 9.06
N ASN A 51 -4.61 -2.33 9.01
CA ASN A 51 -4.47 -3.54 8.20
C ASN A 51 -5.53 -4.61 8.55
N ARG A 52 -5.76 -4.86 9.85
CA ARG A 52 -6.83 -5.77 10.30
C ARG A 52 -8.23 -5.35 9.82
N SER A 53 -8.44 -4.06 9.55
CA SER A 53 -9.73 -3.54 9.09
C SER A 53 -9.95 -3.71 7.58
N ILE A 54 -8.86 -3.74 6.79
CA ILE A 54 -8.82 -3.85 5.32
C ILE A 54 -9.14 -5.29 4.88
N GLY A 55 -8.38 -6.27 5.36
CA GLY A 55 -8.51 -7.66 4.91
C GLY A 55 -8.29 -7.82 3.39
N GLY A 56 -9.15 -8.58 2.72
CA GLY A 56 -9.14 -8.76 1.25
C GLY A 56 -10.22 -7.95 0.52
N GLN A 57 -10.66 -6.82 1.09
CA GLN A 57 -11.76 -6.02 0.54
C GLN A 57 -11.26 -4.93 -0.41
N PRO A 58 -12.09 -4.49 -1.39
CA PRO A 58 -11.77 -3.35 -2.23
C PRO A 58 -11.53 -2.07 -1.43
N PRO A 59 -10.70 -1.14 -1.94
CA PRO A 59 -10.49 0.16 -1.33
C PRO A 59 -11.74 0.96 -1.02
N SER A 60 -12.72 0.99 -1.93
CA SER A 60 -14.00 1.65 -1.70
C SER A 60 -14.69 1.18 -0.41
N SER A 61 -14.63 -0.12 -0.12
CA SER A 61 -15.26 -0.75 1.05
C SER A 61 -14.50 -0.42 2.34
N TYR A 62 -13.18 -0.61 2.37
CA TYR A 62 -12.42 -0.39 3.60
C TYR A 62 -12.27 1.11 3.93
N LEU A 63 -12.24 2.01 2.94
CA LEU A 63 -12.21 3.46 3.16
C LEU A 63 -13.47 3.92 3.90
N ALA A 64 -14.65 3.52 3.42
CA ALA A 64 -15.91 3.83 4.08
C ALA A 64 -15.98 3.29 5.52
N LYS A 65 -15.38 2.11 5.76
CA LYS A 65 -15.26 1.53 7.10
C LYS A 65 -14.32 2.33 7.99
N ILE A 66 -13.18 2.81 7.47
CA ILE A 66 -12.22 3.65 8.19
C ILE A 66 -12.90 4.97 8.59
N GLU A 67 -13.53 5.67 7.65
CA GLU A 67 -14.26 6.92 7.91
C GLU A 67 -15.28 6.75 9.04
N ARG A 68 -16.10 5.70 8.98
CA ARG A 68 -17.10 5.38 10.02
C ARG A 68 -16.48 5.05 11.38
N THR A 69 -15.42 4.25 11.41
CA THR A 69 -14.82 3.73 12.64
C THR A 69 -13.92 4.76 13.34
N ALA A 70 -13.30 5.65 12.56
CA ALA A 70 -12.50 6.76 13.06
C ALA A 70 -13.33 8.03 13.29
N GLN A 71 -14.57 8.08 12.80
CA GLN A 71 -15.44 9.25 12.87
C GLN A 71 -14.77 10.49 12.23
N ILE A 72 -14.08 10.28 11.11
CA ILE A 72 -13.41 11.32 10.34
C ILE A 72 -14.18 11.57 9.04
N THR A 73 -14.06 12.78 8.49
CA THR A 73 -14.66 13.10 7.19
C THR A 73 -13.82 12.52 6.05
N SER A 74 -14.45 12.41 4.87
CA SER A 74 -13.76 11.95 3.66
C SER A 74 -12.60 12.87 3.27
N GLU A 75 -12.75 14.18 3.44
CA GLU A 75 -11.70 15.16 3.17
C GLU A 75 -10.50 14.97 4.09
N HIS A 76 -10.74 14.64 5.36
CA HIS A 76 -9.67 14.39 6.31
C HIS A 76 -8.90 13.11 5.96
N LEU A 77 -9.61 12.05 5.59
CA LEU A 77 -8.97 10.83 5.11
C LEU A 77 -8.21 11.07 3.80
N ASP A 78 -8.75 11.88 2.90
CA ASP A 78 -8.09 12.25 1.64
C ASP A 78 -6.79 13.01 1.87
N GLN A 79 -6.73 13.89 2.87
CA GLN A 79 -5.48 14.56 3.27
C GLN A 79 -4.43 13.56 3.76
N ARG A 80 -4.85 12.54 4.53
CA ARG A 80 -3.96 11.46 4.97
C ARG A 80 -3.44 10.64 3.80
N LEU A 81 -4.31 10.23 2.87
CA LEU A 81 -3.93 9.50 1.66
C LEU A 81 -2.98 10.32 0.79
N ALA A 82 -3.24 11.62 0.64
CA ALA A 82 -2.42 12.53 -0.15
C ALA A 82 -0.98 12.65 0.40
N SER A 83 -0.77 12.52 1.72
CA SER A 83 0.57 12.50 2.31
C SER A 83 1.43 11.30 1.87
N HIS A 84 0.79 10.23 1.39
CA HIS A 84 1.43 9.05 0.80
C HIS A 84 1.37 9.06 -0.74
N LEU A 85 1.04 10.20 -1.33
CA LEU A 85 0.84 10.40 -2.77
C LEU A 85 -0.25 9.49 -3.36
N ILE A 86 -1.29 9.20 -2.58
CA ILE A 86 -2.43 8.37 -2.98
C ILE A 86 -3.66 9.24 -3.19
N SER A 87 -4.31 9.10 -4.35
CA SER A 87 -5.60 9.73 -4.64
C SER A 87 -6.76 8.91 -4.07
N GLY A 88 -7.47 9.46 -3.08
CA GLY A 88 -8.68 8.85 -2.53
C GLY A 88 -9.81 8.68 -3.55
N ALA A 89 -9.82 9.48 -4.62
CA ALA A 89 -10.82 9.38 -5.68
C ALA A 89 -10.67 8.08 -6.50
N HIS A 90 -9.43 7.67 -6.84
CA HIS A 90 -9.19 6.41 -7.55
C HIS A 90 -9.54 5.21 -6.66
N LEU A 91 -9.16 5.27 -5.37
CA LEU A 91 -9.50 4.20 -4.42
C LEU A 91 -11.00 4.02 -4.22
N ARG A 92 -11.77 5.11 -4.06
CA ARG A 92 -13.24 4.99 -3.89
C ARG A 92 -13.97 4.42 -5.12
N ARG A 93 -13.33 4.44 -6.29
CA ARG A 93 -13.83 3.87 -7.53
C ARG A 93 -13.30 2.45 -7.80
N ASP A 94 -12.44 1.93 -6.93
CA ASP A 94 -11.69 0.69 -7.14
C ASP A 94 -10.94 0.68 -8.50
N ASP A 95 -10.50 1.86 -8.94
CA ASP A 95 -9.90 2.07 -10.24
C ASP A 95 -8.38 1.89 -10.13
N PHE A 96 -7.95 0.62 -10.21
CA PHE A 96 -6.55 0.23 -10.04
C PHE A 96 -5.63 0.89 -11.07
N GLU A 97 -6.04 0.92 -12.34
CA GLU A 97 -5.21 1.46 -13.42
C GLU A 97 -4.96 2.96 -13.21
N ALA A 98 -6.02 3.73 -13.00
CA ALA A 98 -5.89 5.17 -12.77
C ALA A 98 -5.11 5.47 -11.47
N PHE A 99 -5.31 4.67 -10.42
CA PHE A 99 -4.50 4.74 -9.20
C PHE A 99 -3.02 4.52 -9.48
N PHE A 100 -2.69 3.46 -10.23
CA PHE A 100 -1.32 3.04 -10.46
C PHE A 100 -0.57 4.07 -11.31
N GLU A 101 -1.19 4.56 -12.38
CA GLU A 101 -0.63 5.59 -13.25
C GLU A 101 -0.40 6.91 -12.50
N ASP A 102 -1.41 7.43 -11.79
CA ASP A 102 -1.32 8.69 -11.04
C ASP A 102 -0.28 8.60 -9.92
N ARG A 103 -0.30 7.54 -9.12
CA ARG A 103 0.65 7.39 -8.01
C ARG A 103 2.08 7.18 -8.49
N ARG A 104 2.29 6.39 -9.55
CA ARG A 104 3.60 6.22 -10.18
C ARG A 104 4.16 7.55 -10.63
N GLU A 105 3.35 8.38 -11.29
CA GLU A 105 3.79 9.69 -11.76
C GLU A 105 4.18 10.62 -10.61
N ARG A 106 3.36 10.68 -9.56
CA ARG A 106 3.67 11.47 -8.35
C ARG A 106 4.96 11.02 -7.67
N LEU A 107 5.17 9.71 -7.56
CA LEU A 107 6.39 9.15 -6.97
C LEU A 107 7.62 9.51 -7.81
N CYS A 108 7.55 9.34 -9.13
CA CYS A 108 8.64 9.71 -10.03
C CYS A 108 8.93 11.22 -9.98
N ALA A 109 7.91 12.07 -9.99
CA ALA A 109 8.08 13.52 -9.87
C ALA A 109 8.79 13.90 -8.56
N MET A 110 8.34 13.34 -7.42
CA MET A 110 8.96 13.55 -6.11
C MET A 110 10.43 13.11 -6.09
N ILE A 111 10.74 11.94 -6.65
CA ILE A 111 12.12 11.42 -6.73
C ILE A 111 12.97 12.32 -7.63
N GLY A 112 12.45 12.69 -8.81
CA GLY A 112 13.16 13.54 -9.76
C GLY A 112 13.48 14.92 -9.18
N GLU A 113 12.53 15.52 -8.47
CA GLU A 113 12.73 16.79 -7.74
C GLU A 113 13.81 16.63 -6.66
N ALA A 114 13.73 15.59 -5.83
CA ALA A 114 14.71 15.35 -4.77
C ALA A 114 16.12 15.06 -5.30
N MET A 115 16.23 14.39 -6.45
CA MET A 115 17.50 14.05 -7.09
C MET A 115 18.04 15.16 -8.00
N GLY A 116 17.22 16.15 -8.36
CA GLY A 116 17.55 17.16 -9.38
C GLY A 116 17.79 16.55 -10.77
N LYS A 117 17.14 15.42 -11.08
CA LYS A 117 17.33 14.66 -12.32
C LYS A 117 15.98 14.29 -12.93
N GLU A 118 15.95 14.23 -14.25
CA GLU A 118 14.80 13.69 -14.96
C GLU A 118 14.72 12.17 -14.73
N VAL A 119 13.51 11.68 -14.42
CA VAL A 119 13.27 10.25 -14.25
C VAL A 119 13.07 9.61 -15.62
N HIS A 120 13.94 8.66 -15.95
CA HIS A 120 13.86 7.87 -17.17
C HIS A 120 12.61 6.97 -17.15
N ARG A 121 11.88 6.95 -18.26
CA ARG A 121 10.57 6.29 -18.40
C ARG A 121 10.63 5.03 -19.26
N ASP A 122 11.75 4.31 -19.17
CA ASP A 122 12.14 3.26 -20.10
C ASP A 122 11.15 2.06 -20.15
N ILE A 123 10.40 1.84 -19.06
CA ILE A 123 9.35 0.82 -18.96
C ILE A 123 8.14 1.17 -19.85
N GLN A 124 7.74 2.44 -19.92
CA GLN A 124 6.61 2.88 -20.77
C GLN A 124 6.93 2.77 -22.27
N LEU A 125 8.22 2.77 -22.61
CA LEU A 125 8.74 2.62 -23.98
C LEU A 125 9.05 1.16 -24.35
N ARG A 126 8.72 0.18 -23.49
CA ARG A 126 9.06 -1.26 -23.67
C ARG A 126 10.56 -1.52 -23.91
N ASN A 127 11.43 -0.63 -23.44
CA ASN A 127 12.89 -0.74 -23.59
C ASN A 127 13.58 -1.23 -22.32
N ALA A 128 12.83 -1.71 -21.33
CA ALA A 128 13.39 -2.26 -20.10
C ALA A 128 14.18 -3.54 -20.40
N LEU A 129 15.52 -3.46 -20.30
CA LEU A 129 16.44 -4.59 -20.48
C LEU A 129 16.44 -5.55 -19.27
N GLU A 130 15.87 -5.13 -18.15
CA GLU A 130 15.80 -5.84 -16.88
C GLU A 130 14.37 -5.74 -16.31
N ASP A 131 13.78 -6.88 -15.96
CA ASP A 131 12.48 -6.96 -15.25
C ASP A 131 12.64 -7.69 -13.90
N SER A 132 11.60 -7.64 -13.08
CA SER A 132 11.41 -8.45 -11.87
C SER A 132 11.85 -9.92 -11.97
N SER A 133 11.79 -10.56 -13.15
CA SER A 133 12.29 -11.93 -13.40
C SER A 133 13.77 -12.14 -13.10
N LYS A 134 14.55 -11.07 -12.94
CA LYS A 134 15.96 -11.11 -12.52
C LYS A 134 16.15 -11.23 -11.01
N PHE A 135 15.08 -11.07 -10.22
CA PHE A 135 15.10 -11.14 -8.77
C PHE A 135 14.40 -12.41 -8.29
N ALA A 136 14.89 -12.99 -7.18
CA ALA A 136 14.26 -14.17 -6.59
C ALA A 136 12.90 -13.79 -5.99
N ASP A 137 11.94 -14.72 -6.09
CA ASP A 137 10.63 -14.56 -5.45
C ASP A 137 10.80 -14.37 -3.93
N GLU A 138 10.08 -13.38 -3.37
CA GLU A 138 9.99 -13.21 -1.91
C GLU A 138 9.49 -14.52 -1.28
N ALA A 139 10.26 -15.06 -0.34
CA ALA A 139 9.88 -16.24 0.42
C ALA A 139 8.53 -15.99 1.13
N PRO A 140 7.67 -16.99 1.27
CA PRO A 140 6.39 -16.83 1.97
C PRO A 140 6.64 -16.31 3.38
N GLU A 141 5.91 -15.25 3.77
CA GLU A 141 5.92 -14.70 5.12
C GLU A 141 5.61 -15.81 6.14
N ASP A 142 6.57 -16.12 7.01
CA ASP A 142 6.42 -17.05 8.12
C ASP A 142 5.39 -16.49 9.12
N ARG A 143 4.13 -16.90 8.96
CA ARG A 143 3.09 -16.62 9.95
C ARG A 143 3.05 -17.72 10.99
N GLY A 144 3.82 -17.52 12.06
CA GLY A 144 3.46 -18.00 13.40
C GLY A 144 4.50 -18.88 14.07
N VAL A 145 5.36 -18.26 14.88
CA VAL A 145 5.89 -18.94 16.07
C VAL A 145 4.69 -19.11 17.03
N ALA A 146 4.07 -20.29 16.99
CA ALA A 146 3.18 -20.72 18.05
C ALA A 146 4.05 -20.96 19.29
N GLU A 147 3.98 -20.04 20.25
CA GLU A 147 4.56 -20.19 21.57
C GLU A 147 3.83 -21.36 22.27
N THR A 148 4.37 -22.57 22.17
CA THR A 148 3.94 -23.70 23.01
C THR A 148 4.41 -23.42 24.43
N VAL A 149 3.48 -22.97 25.26
CA VAL A 149 3.64 -22.92 26.70
C VAL A 149 3.63 -24.37 27.20
N GLU A 150 4.80 -24.93 27.48
CA GLU A 150 4.90 -26.18 28.23
C GLU A 150 4.48 -25.89 29.68
N ALA A 151 3.26 -26.31 30.02
CA ALA A 151 2.81 -26.39 31.40
C ALA A 151 3.48 -27.59 32.07
N SER A 152 4.29 -27.30 33.08
CA SER A 152 4.83 -28.29 34.01
C SER A 152 3.71 -29.03 34.76
N VAL A 153 3.79 -30.35 34.80
CA VAL A 153 3.43 -31.21 35.95
C VAL A 153 4.46 -32.31 36.05
#